data_AF-A0A557RKC4-F1
#
_entry.id   AF-A0A557RKC4-F1
#
_cell.length_a   1.000
_cell.length_b   1.000
_cell.length_c   1.000
_cell.angle_alpha   90.00
_cell.angle_beta   90.00
_cell.angle_gamma   90.00
#
_symmetry.space_group_name_H-M   'P 1'
#
loop_
_entity.id
_entity.type
_entity.pdbx_description
1 polymer ?
#
loop_
_entity_poly.entity_id
_entity_poly.type
_entity_poly.pdbx_seq_one_letter_code
_entity_poly.pdbx_strand_id
1 'polypeptide(L)'
;MVFPKSLPILAACLGLGACSMLPGISDGDPADPARAEAEAPSAADGFISRVSTPELTVSTDAPGNEFRQVDQFTRYARVNCNIASQRDAGLETIVRKLRDEAAAGNADYLRIVGAGPFYNRGICDESQLQLSGTAYRRDTGGTSGQVGGSAASAPATDSLAGRLEELEALRDRGLINQNEYEQLRERVLDEAY
;
A
#
# COMPACT_ATOMS: atom_id res chain seq x y z
N MET A 1 43.11 -45.62 -15.67
CA MET A 1 43.61 -44.95 -14.46
C MET A 1 42.43 -44.15 -13.93
N VAL A 2 41.66 -44.58 -12.92
CA VAL A 2 41.96 -45.11 -11.57
C VAL A 2 42.37 -44.00 -10.58
N PHE A 3 41.53 -43.85 -9.55
CA PHE A 3 41.48 -42.90 -8.41
C PHE A 3 42.66 -43.07 -7.40
N PRO A 4 42.80 -42.30 -6.27
CA PRO A 4 41.85 -41.42 -5.53
C PRO A 4 42.47 -40.02 -5.15
N LYS A 5 42.17 -39.24 -4.08
CA LYS A 5 41.41 -39.43 -2.82
C LYS A 5 41.03 -38.11 -2.09
N SER A 6 39.94 -38.15 -1.31
CA SER A 6 39.65 -37.46 -0.02
C SER A 6 39.69 -35.92 0.17
N LEU A 7 38.54 -35.38 0.61
CA LEU A 7 38.38 -34.25 1.55
C LEU A 7 38.90 -34.62 2.96
N PRO A 8 39.16 -33.61 3.83
CA PRO A 8 38.46 -33.57 5.13
C PRO A 8 37.99 -32.16 5.56
N ILE A 9 37.23 -32.11 6.67
CA ILE A 9 36.64 -30.91 7.29
C ILE A 9 37.36 -30.61 8.63
N LEU A 10 37.73 -29.36 8.88
CA LEU A 10 38.06 -28.73 10.17
C LEU A 10 37.64 -27.25 10.06
N ALA A 11 36.81 -26.62 10.89
CA ALA A 11 36.52 -26.70 12.34
C ALA A 11 37.53 -25.93 13.21
N ALA A 12 37.02 -24.82 13.78
CA ALA A 12 37.50 -23.88 14.81
C ALA A 12 38.81 -24.16 15.58
N CYS A 13 39.57 -23.07 15.89
CA CYS A 13 39.61 -22.53 17.27
C CYS A 13 40.41 -21.21 17.45
N LEU A 14 39.87 -20.36 18.33
CA LEU A 14 40.52 -19.47 19.32
C LEU A 14 41.92 -18.89 19.04
N GLY A 15 41.99 -17.56 18.92
CA GLY A 15 43.16 -16.75 19.32
C GLY A 15 42.89 -16.06 20.66
N LEU A 16 43.85 -16.09 21.59
CA LEU A 16 43.72 -15.58 22.96
C LEU A 16 44.83 -14.56 23.27
N GLY A 17 44.48 -13.43 23.90
CA GLY A 17 45.42 -12.41 24.37
C GLY A 17 44.86 -10.98 24.20
N ALA A 18 45.04 -10.04 25.12
CA ALA A 18 45.68 -10.13 26.44
C ALA A 18 45.06 -9.13 27.44
N CYS A 19 45.30 -9.33 28.74
CA CYS A 19 44.75 -8.51 29.82
C CYS A 19 45.49 -7.16 29.98
N SER A 20 44.78 -6.10 30.41
CA SER A 20 45.34 -5.01 31.24
C SER A 20 44.29 -4.14 31.94
N MET A 21 44.36 -4.16 33.28
CA MET A 21 44.12 -3.05 34.23
C MET A 21 42.77 -2.28 34.29
N LEU A 22 41.95 -2.70 35.27
CA LEU A 22 41.42 -1.93 36.43
C LEU A 22 40.63 -0.59 36.25
N PRO A 23 39.82 -0.18 37.26
CA PRO A 23 38.58 0.56 37.00
C PRO A 23 38.57 2.04 37.44
N GLY A 24 37.55 2.78 36.97
CA GLY A 24 37.26 4.15 37.40
C GLY A 24 35.77 4.51 37.37
N ILE A 25 35.10 4.35 38.53
CA ILE A 25 33.98 5.14 39.07
C ILE A 25 32.84 5.58 38.11
N SER A 26 31.68 4.94 38.22
CA SER A 26 30.39 5.60 38.60
C SER A 26 29.18 4.69 38.37
N ASP A 27 28.30 4.61 39.36
CA ASP A 27 26.92 4.14 39.18
C ASP A 27 26.16 5.10 38.25
N GLY A 28 25.42 4.55 37.29
CA GLY A 28 24.73 5.35 36.27
C GLY A 28 23.84 4.50 35.38
N ASP A 29 22.66 4.17 35.91
CA ASP A 29 21.40 3.77 35.27
C ASP A 29 21.43 2.88 33.98
N PRO A 30 20.69 1.76 33.92
CA PRO A 30 20.55 0.96 32.70
C PRO A 30 19.66 1.68 31.67
N ALA A 31 20.22 2.70 31.03
CA ALA A 31 19.55 3.56 30.04
C ALA A 31 19.17 2.77 28.78
N ASP A 32 17.95 2.23 28.86
CA ASP A 32 17.07 1.71 27.82
C ASP A 32 17.56 1.85 26.36
N PRO A 33 17.77 0.73 25.61
CA PRO A 33 18.14 0.78 24.20
C PRO A 33 17.02 1.32 23.29
N ALA A 34 15.82 1.61 23.81
CA ALA A 34 14.74 2.30 23.08
C ALA A 34 15.03 3.78 22.74
N ARG A 35 16.30 4.21 22.67
CA ARG A 35 16.69 5.52 22.16
C ARG A 35 16.55 5.56 20.63
N ALA A 36 15.32 5.78 20.18
CA ALA A 36 14.89 5.80 18.79
C ALA A 36 15.98 6.32 17.82
N GLU A 37 16.49 5.41 17.00
CA GLU A 37 17.24 5.78 15.81
C GLU A 37 16.28 6.53 14.89
N ALA A 38 16.45 7.85 14.81
CA ALA A 38 15.95 8.62 13.69
C ALA A 38 16.81 8.25 12.46
N GLU A 39 16.55 7.07 11.91
CA GLU A 39 17.22 6.56 10.72
C GLU A 39 17.22 7.65 9.64
N ALA A 40 18.41 7.98 9.13
CA ALA A 40 18.50 8.92 8.02
C ALA A 40 17.70 8.32 6.85
N PRO A 41 16.74 9.07 6.25
CA PRO A 41 15.85 8.53 5.24
C PRO A 41 16.68 7.89 4.13
N SER A 42 16.39 6.63 3.82
CA SER A 42 17.26 5.82 2.98
C SER A 42 17.36 6.44 1.58
N ALA A 43 18.37 6.02 0.80
CA ALA A 43 18.47 6.45 -0.60
C ALA A 43 17.21 6.12 -1.43
N ALA A 44 16.38 5.17 -0.97
CA ALA A 44 15.08 4.88 -1.53
C ALA A 44 14.03 5.92 -1.11
N ASP A 45 13.88 6.20 0.18
CA ASP A 45 12.88 7.15 0.70
C ASP A 45 13.14 8.57 0.18
N GLY A 46 14.41 8.93 0.06
CA GLY A 46 14.86 10.15 -0.59
C GLY A 46 14.51 10.20 -2.08
N PHE A 47 14.51 9.08 -2.81
CA PHE A 47 14.00 9.02 -4.19
C PHE A 47 12.47 9.07 -4.25
N ILE A 48 11.77 8.26 -3.45
CA ILE A 48 10.31 8.14 -3.39
C ILE A 48 9.67 9.50 -3.06
N SER A 49 10.23 10.24 -2.11
CA SER A 49 9.80 11.60 -1.75
C SER A 49 10.03 12.62 -2.88
N ARG A 50 11.06 12.44 -3.72
CA ARG A 50 11.37 13.34 -4.86
C ARG A 50 10.56 13.06 -6.13
N VAL A 51 10.00 11.86 -6.28
CA VAL A 51 9.12 11.51 -7.41
C VAL A 51 7.64 11.74 -7.09
N SER A 52 7.29 11.83 -5.80
CA SER A 52 5.97 12.28 -5.34
C SER A 52 5.69 13.75 -5.69
N THR A 53 4.41 14.11 -5.80
CA THR A 53 3.94 15.48 -6.07
C THR A 53 2.88 15.89 -5.03
N PRO A 54 2.45 17.17 -4.96
CA PRO A 54 1.38 17.58 -4.05
C PRO A 54 0.02 16.91 -4.33
N GLU A 55 -0.18 16.39 -5.55
CA GLU A 55 -1.42 15.75 -6.00
C GLU A 55 -1.32 14.22 -5.98
N LEU A 56 -0.11 13.65 -6.07
CA LEU A 56 0.14 12.20 -6.13
C LEU A 56 1.26 11.79 -5.17
N THR A 57 0.88 11.08 -4.11
CA THR A 57 1.81 10.40 -3.20
C THR A 57 2.36 9.13 -3.86
N VAL A 58 3.68 8.96 -3.94
CA VAL A 58 4.30 7.68 -4.30
C VAL A 58 4.84 7.02 -3.04
N SER A 59 4.59 5.72 -2.85
CA SER A 59 5.11 4.96 -1.70
C SER A 59 5.27 3.47 -2.02
N THR A 60 6.05 2.76 -1.19
CA THR A 60 6.15 1.30 -1.14
C THR A 60 5.06 0.62 -0.32
N ASP A 61 4.34 1.37 0.51
CA ASP A 61 3.45 0.83 1.53
C ASP A 61 2.01 0.64 1.02
N ALA A 62 1.14 0.09 1.85
CA ALA A 62 -0.29 0.10 1.56
C ALA A 62 -0.86 1.48 1.89
N PRO A 63 -1.75 2.05 1.04
CA PRO A 63 -2.52 3.23 1.42
C PRO A 63 -3.55 2.89 2.52
N GLY A 64 -4.12 3.91 3.14
CA GLY A 64 -5.20 3.77 4.11
C GLY A 64 -6.53 3.30 3.48
N ASN A 65 -7.50 2.98 4.33
CA ASN A 65 -8.80 2.45 3.90
C ASN A 65 -9.65 3.46 3.13
N GLU A 66 -9.30 4.74 3.14
CA GLU A 66 -9.92 5.81 2.34
C GLU A 66 -9.49 5.81 0.87
N PHE A 67 -8.64 4.87 0.45
CA PHE A 67 -8.13 4.76 -0.92
C PHE A 67 -8.64 3.51 -1.64
N ARG A 68 -9.41 3.72 -2.71
CA ARG A 68 -9.82 2.67 -3.65
C ARG A 68 -8.77 2.48 -4.75
N GLN A 69 -8.51 1.24 -5.12
CA GLN A 69 -7.73 0.95 -6.33
C GLN A 69 -8.51 1.44 -7.56
N VAL A 70 -7.82 2.11 -8.49
CA VAL A 70 -8.40 2.57 -9.76
C VAL A 70 -7.70 1.97 -10.98
N ASP A 71 -6.41 1.64 -10.90
CA ASP A 71 -5.67 1.00 -12.00
C ASP A 71 -4.47 0.19 -11.48
N GLN A 72 -3.86 -0.64 -12.33
CA GLN A 72 -2.61 -1.35 -12.06
C GLN A 72 -1.70 -1.38 -13.28
N PHE A 73 -0.53 -0.76 -13.15
CA PHE A 73 0.47 -0.64 -14.20
C PHE A 73 1.61 -1.62 -13.99
N THR A 74 2.21 -2.09 -15.09
CA THR A 74 3.48 -2.82 -15.09
C THR A 74 4.35 -2.24 -16.20
N ARG A 75 5.59 -1.88 -15.85
CA ARG A 75 6.49 -1.12 -16.73
C ARG A 75 7.91 -1.61 -16.66
N TYR A 76 8.66 -1.30 -17.73
CA TYR A 76 9.93 -1.94 -18.03
C TYR A 76 11.04 -0.93 -18.35
N ALA A 77 12.28 -1.37 -18.12
CA ALA A 77 13.51 -0.74 -18.58
C ALA A 77 14.52 -1.81 -19.03
N ARG A 78 15.31 -1.51 -20.07
CA ARG A 78 16.45 -2.36 -20.47
C ARG A 78 17.68 -1.95 -19.67
N VAL A 79 18.26 -2.88 -18.92
CA VAL A 79 19.38 -2.68 -18.00
C VAL A 79 20.20 -3.97 -17.88
N ASN A 80 21.50 -3.90 -17.60
CA ASN A 80 22.24 -5.11 -17.23
C ASN A 80 21.89 -5.52 -15.80
N CYS A 81 21.13 -6.61 -15.63
CA CYS A 81 20.71 -7.12 -14.31
C CYS A 81 21.88 -7.50 -13.38
N ASN A 82 23.09 -7.69 -13.91
CA ASN A 82 24.30 -7.98 -13.13
C ASN A 82 25.00 -6.70 -12.61
N ILE A 83 24.52 -5.51 -12.95
CA ILE A 83 25.12 -4.22 -12.56
C ILE A 83 24.11 -3.45 -11.71
N ALA A 84 24.36 -3.37 -10.40
CA ALA A 84 23.45 -2.74 -9.42
C ALA A 84 23.03 -1.33 -9.84
N SER A 85 24.00 -0.44 -10.14
CA SER A 85 23.72 0.94 -10.56
C SER A 85 22.89 1.08 -11.84
N GLN A 86 22.89 0.07 -12.73
CA GLN A 86 21.97 0.04 -13.87
C GLN A 86 20.56 -0.41 -13.47
N ARG A 87 20.43 -1.39 -12.55
CA ARG A 87 19.13 -1.76 -11.97
C ARG A 87 18.50 -0.59 -11.22
N ASP A 88 19.29 0.13 -10.42
CA ASP A 88 18.82 1.27 -9.62
C ASP A 88 18.29 2.40 -10.52
N ALA A 89 19.11 2.83 -11.50
CA ALA A 89 18.69 3.80 -12.51
C ALA A 89 17.49 3.31 -13.35
N GLY A 90 17.39 2.00 -13.58
CA GLY A 90 16.24 1.34 -14.19
C GLY A 90 14.97 1.48 -13.36
N LEU A 91 15.03 1.21 -12.05
CA LEU A 91 13.90 1.36 -11.13
C LEU A 91 13.45 2.82 -11.05
N GLU A 92 14.38 3.77 -10.88
CA GLU A 92 14.05 5.19 -10.91
C GLU A 92 13.40 5.63 -12.23
N THR A 93 13.81 5.03 -13.35
CA THR A 93 13.23 5.28 -14.68
C THR A 93 11.84 4.67 -14.81
N ILE A 94 11.60 3.48 -14.25
CA ILE A 94 10.27 2.85 -14.27
C ILE A 94 9.29 3.59 -13.36
N VAL A 95 9.69 3.95 -12.14
CA VAL A 95 8.80 4.62 -11.18
C VAL A 95 8.36 6.01 -11.66
N ARG A 96 9.22 6.74 -12.38
CA ARG A 96 8.80 7.98 -13.07
C ARG A 96 7.66 7.73 -14.07
N LYS A 97 7.76 6.69 -14.92
CA LYS A 97 6.68 6.30 -15.84
C LYS A 97 5.40 5.92 -15.09
N LEU A 98 5.51 5.08 -14.06
CA LEU A 98 4.36 4.65 -13.24
C LEU A 98 3.66 5.85 -12.58
N ARG A 99 4.42 6.85 -12.12
CA ARG A 99 3.88 8.13 -11.60
C ARG A 99 3.15 8.91 -12.68
N ASP A 100 3.77 9.10 -13.85
CA ASP A 100 3.15 9.87 -14.95
C ASP A 100 1.83 9.24 -15.43
N GLU A 101 1.74 7.92 -15.39
CA GLU A 101 0.53 7.15 -15.74
C GLU A 101 -0.54 7.22 -14.63
N ALA A 102 -0.13 7.14 -13.36
CA ALA A 102 -1.05 7.35 -12.23
C ALA A 102 -1.59 8.79 -12.17
N ALA A 103 -0.76 9.79 -12.46
CA ALA A 103 -1.18 11.19 -12.55
C ALA A 103 -2.15 11.41 -13.72
N ALA A 104 -1.87 10.85 -14.90
CA ALA A 104 -2.81 10.87 -16.04
C ALA A 104 -4.14 10.15 -15.73
N GLY A 105 -4.10 9.11 -14.89
CA GLY A 105 -5.28 8.41 -14.35
C GLY A 105 -6.06 9.17 -13.28
N ASN A 106 -5.60 10.35 -12.84
CA ASN A 106 -6.15 11.11 -11.71
C ASN A 106 -6.17 10.30 -10.41
N ALA A 107 -5.06 9.62 -10.10
CA ALA A 107 -4.83 8.92 -8.84
C ALA A 107 -4.12 9.83 -7.82
N ASP A 108 -4.55 9.78 -6.55
CA ASP A 108 -3.93 10.51 -5.44
C ASP A 108 -2.74 9.74 -4.81
N TYR A 109 -2.64 8.43 -5.05
CA TYR A 109 -1.64 7.55 -4.45
C TYR A 109 -1.17 6.45 -5.42
N LEU A 110 0.14 6.24 -5.52
CA LEU A 110 0.77 5.17 -6.27
C LEU A 110 1.60 4.28 -5.34
N ARG A 111 1.17 3.02 -5.22
CA ARG A 111 1.89 1.97 -4.50
C ARG A 111 2.85 1.23 -5.41
N ILE A 112 4.13 1.15 -5.03
CA ILE A 112 5.15 0.35 -5.72
C ILE A 112 5.11 -1.10 -5.22
N VAL A 113 4.68 -2.01 -6.10
CA VAL A 113 4.44 -3.41 -5.79
C VAL A 113 5.73 -4.22 -5.93
N GLY A 114 6.08 -4.95 -4.86
CA GLY A 114 7.21 -5.88 -4.81
C GLY A 114 7.60 -6.20 -3.35
N ALA A 115 8.51 -7.15 -3.15
CA ALA A 115 8.96 -7.58 -1.83
C ALA A 115 10.28 -6.89 -1.41
N GLY A 116 10.46 -6.68 -0.11
CA GLY A 116 11.69 -6.11 0.46
C GLY A 116 11.86 -4.60 0.23
N PRO A 117 13.09 -4.07 0.37
CA PRO A 117 13.38 -2.65 0.17
C PRO A 117 13.28 -2.26 -1.31
N PHE A 118 12.96 -0.98 -1.58
CA PHE A 118 12.67 -0.44 -2.90
C PHE A 118 13.58 -0.93 -4.04
N TYR A 119 14.90 -0.81 -3.89
CA TYR A 119 15.87 -1.19 -4.94
C TYR A 119 15.91 -2.71 -5.25
N ASN A 120 15.25 -3.54 -4.44
CA ASN A 120 15.09 -4.98 -4.68
C ASN A 120 13.67 -5.38 -5.14
N ARG A 121 12.71 -4.45 -5.26
CA ARG A 121 11.31 -4.78 -5.60
C ARG A 121 11.06 -5.18 -7.05
N GLY A 122 11.91 -4.74 -7.97
CA GLY A 122 11.77 -5.07 -9.40
C GLY A 122 12.42 -6.40 -9.77
N ILE A 123 11.68 -7.20 -10.55
CA ILE A 123 12.17 -8.45 -11.15
C ILE A 123 13.08 -8.07 -12.32
N CYS A 124 14.28 -8.65 -12.41
CA CYS A 124 15.22 -8.39 -13.50
C CYS A 124 15.66 -9.70 -14.13
N ASP A 125 15.34 -9.90 -15.41
CA ASP A 125 15.61 -11.13 -16.17
C ASP A 125 16.03 -10.79 -17.61
N GLU A 126 16.93 -11.58 -18.20
CA GLU A 126 17.48 -11.41 -19.57
C GLU A 126 17.73 -9.95 -20.05
N SER A 127 18.23 -9.08 -19.16
CA SER A 127 18.46 -7.62 -19.36
C SER A 127 17.21 -6.70 -19.43
N GLN A 128 16.05 -7.23 -19.04
CA GLN A 128 14.80 -6.49 -18.84
C GLN A 128 14.45 -6.44 -17.34
N LEU A 129 14.41 -5.23 -16.79
CA LEU A 129 13.87 -4.94 -15.48
C LEU A 129 12.37 -4.64 -15.60
N GLN A 130 11.57 -5.27 -14.74
CA GLN A 130 10.14 -5.10 -14.58
C GLN A 130 9.83 -4.58 -13.17
N LEU A 131 8.93 -3.61 -13.08
CA LEU A 131 8.31 -3.18 -11.81
C LEU A 131 6.83 -2.90 -12.04
N SER A 132 6.00 -3.24 -11.06
CA SER A 132 4.56 -3.00 -11.07
C SER A 132 4.18 -1.94 -10.05
N GLY A 133 3.13 -1.18 -10.35
CA GLY A 133 2.56 -0.19 -9.45
C GLY A 133 1.03 -0.25 -9.47
N THR A 134 0.41 -0.08 -8.32
CA THR A 134 -1.06 0.00 -8.19
C THR A 134 -1.44 1.44 -7.91
N ALA A 135 -2.31 2.01 -8.75
CA ALA A 135 -2.80 3.36 -8.62
C ALA A 135 -4.11 3.36 -7.82
N TYR A 136 -4.22 4.28 -6.86
CA TYR A 136 -5.37 4.46 -6.00
C TYR A 136 -5.83 5.90 -6.05
N ARG A 137 -7.14 6.09 -5.99
CA ARG A 137 -7.75 7.40 -5.75
C ARG A 137 -8.32 7.41 -4.34
N ARG A 138 -8.27 8.56 -3.66
CA ARG A 138 -8.98 8.74 -2.41
C ARG A 138 -10.48 8.78 -2.73
N ASP A 139 -11.29 8.06 -1.97
CA ASP A 139 -12.72 8.37 -1.89
C ASP A 139 -12.88 9.62 -1.02
N THR A 140 -12.63 10.77 -1.63
CA THR A 140 -13.19 12.05 -1.16
C THR A 140 -14.70 11.82 -1.04
N GLY A 141 -15.24 11.88 0.18
CA GLY A 141 -16.61 11.49 0.51
C GLY A 141 -17.63 12.15 -0.42
N GLY A 142 -17.99 11.45 -1.48
CA GLY A 142 -18.68 12.04 -2.61
C GLY A 142 -20.15 12.19 -2.32
N THR A 143 -20.56 13.40 -1.92
CA THR A 143 -21.98 13.80 -1.83
C THR A 143 -22.58 13.96 -3.24
N SER A 144 -22.48 12.92 -4.08
CA SER A 144 -23.29 12.72 -5.28
C SER A 144 -24.71 12.32 -4.83
N GLY A 145 -25.35 13.26 -4.13
CA GLY A 145 -26.49 13.02 -3.24
C GLY A 145 -26.83 14.30 -2.46
N GLN A 146 -26.87 15.44 -3.15
CA GLN A 146 -27.29 16.73 -2.61
C GLN A 146 -28.81 16.73 -2.36
N VAL A 147 -29.27 15.98 -1.36
CA VAL A 147 -30.59 16.15 -0.75
C VAL A 147 -30.40 17.01 0.49
N GLY A 148 -30.73 18.29 0.38
CA GLY A 148 -30.61 19.24 1.48
C GLY A 148 -31.66 18.95 2.55
N GLY A 149 -31.23 18.42 3.69
CA GLY A 149 -32.09 18.15 4.85
C GLY A 149 -31.35 18.46 6.15
N SER A 150 -31.63 19.62 6.75
CA SER A 150 -31.08 19.97 8.06
C SER A 150 -31.55 18.96 9.11
N ALA A 151 -30.63 18.41 9.90
CA ALA A 151 -30.93 17.51 11.01
C ALA A 151 -31.54 18.24 12.24
N ALA A 152 -32.65 18.93 12.02
CA ALA A 152 -33.64 19.22 13.06
C ALA A 152 -34.59 18.03 13.16
N SER A 153 -35.06 17.71 14.36
CA SER A 153 -35.87 16.49 14.61
C SER A 153 -37.15 16.46 13.78
N ALA A 154 -37.22 15.52 12.84
CA ALA A 154 -38.35 15.27 11.95
C ALA A 154 -38.93 13.86 12.19
N PRO A 155 -40.16 13.54 11.72
CA PRO A 155 -40.92 12.40 12.24
C PRO A 155 -40.51 11.06 11.62
N ALA A 156 -40.93 9.96 12.25
CA ALA A 156 -40.73 8.58 11.74
C ALA A 156 -41.31 8.34 10.33
N THR A 157 -42.16 9.24 9.84
CA THR A 157 -42.65 9.28 8.44
C THR A 157 -41.53 9.40 7.42
N ASP A 158 -40.42 10.10 7.73
CA ASP A 158 -39.33 10.29 6.77
C ASP A 158 -38.53 8.98 6.58
N SER A 159 -38.35 8.22 7.67
CA SER A 159 -37.80 6.85 7.61
C SER A 159 -38.74 5.85 6.91
N LEU A 160 -40.06 6.04 6.97
CA LEU A 160 -41.02 5.24 6.19
C LEU A 160 -40.91 5.57 4.70
N ALA A 161 -40.94 6.87 4.35
CA ALA A 161 -40.89 7.32 2.97
C ALA A 161 -39.61 6.86 2.25
N GLY A 162 -38.44 7.05 2.86
CA GLY A 162 -37.17 6.61 2.28
C GLY A 162 -37.06 5.09 2.08
N ARG A 163 -37.61 4.28 3.00
CA ARG A 163 -37.66 2.82 2.84
C ARG A 163 -38.59 2.38 1.70
N LEU A 164 -39.69 3.09 1.47
CA LEU A 164 -40.59 2.83 0.34
C LEU A 164 -39.95 3.22 -1.00
N GLU A 165 -39.23 4.34 -1.05
CA GLU A 165 -38.47 4.78 -2.23
C GLU A 165 -37.33 3.81 -2.58
N GLU A 166 -36.65 3.22 -1.58
CA GLU A 166 -35.64 2.17 -1.80
C GLU A 166 -36.24 0.89 -2.41
N LEU A 167 -37.42 0.46 -1.93
CA LEU A 167 -38.15 -0.70 -2.49
C LEU A 167 -38.61 -0.44 -3.93
N GLU A 168 -39.08 0.77 -4.24
CA GLU A 168 -39.46 1.18 -5.59
C GLU A 168 -38.23 1.19 -6.52
N ALA A 169 -37.09 1.72 -6.06
CA ALA A 169 -35.82 1.69 -6.79
C ALA A 169 -35.23 0.27 -6.95
N LEU A 170 -35.62 -0.72 -6.14
CA LEU A 170 -35.26 -2.13 -6.34
C LEU A 170 -36.15 -2.80 -7.40
N ARG A 171 -37.45 -2.52 -7.39
CA ARG A 171 -38.41 -2.98 -8.42
C ARG A 171 -38.02 -2.46 -9.80
N ASP A 172 -37.72 -1.17 -9.92
CA ASP A 172 -37.44 -0.54 -11.23
C ASP A 172 -36.08 -0.94 -11.83
N ARG A 173 -35.19 -1.53 -11.03
CA ARG A 173 -33.97 -2.23 -11.49
C ARG A 173 -34.19 -3.71 -11.83
N GLY A 174 -35.42 -4.22 -11.68
CA GLY A 174 -35.75 -5.64 -11.91
C GLY A 174 -35.14 -6.61 -10.90
N LEU A 175 -34.72 -6.11 -9.73
CA LEU A 175 -34.05 -6.92 -8.69
C LEU A 175 -35.03 -7.63 -7.74
N ILE A 176 -36.29 -7.18 -7.71
CA ILE A 176 -37.41 -7.83 -7.02
C ILE A 176 -38.63 -7.83 -7.95
N ASN A 177 -39.47 -8.86 -7.82
CA ASN A 177 -40.70 -9.02 -8.59
C ASN A 177 -41.87 -8.27 -7.92
N GLN A 178 -42.95 -8.01 -8.66
CA GLN A 178 -44.12 -7.25 -8.21
C GLN A 178 -44.70 -7.78 -6.89
N ASN A 179 -44.80 -9.10 -6.73
CA ASN A 179 -45.34 -9.73 -5.52
C ASN A 179 -44.39 -9.63 -4.31
N GLU A 180 -43.08 -9.55 -4.53
CA GLU A 180 -42.08 -9.37 -3.48
C GLU A 180 -42.07 -7.90 -3.00
N TYR A 181 -42.21 -6.95 -3.93
CA TYR A 181 -42.41 -5.53 -3.63
C TYR A 181 -43.67 -5.31 -2.76
N GLU A 182 -44.78 -5.97 -3.08
CA GLU A 182 -46.03 -5.88 -2.32
C GLU A 182 -45.88 -6.43 -0.88
N GLN A 183 -45.27 -7.61 -0.70
CA GLN A 183 -45.00 -8.18 0.62
C GLN A 183 -44.03 -7.33 1.47
N LEU A 184 -43.00 -6.75 0.86
CA LEU A 184 -42.04 -5.90 1.56
C LEU A 184 -42.66 -4.55 1.95
N ARG A 185 -43.51 -3.99 1.08
CA ARG A 185 -44.27 -2.76 1.35
C ARG A 185 -45.24 -2.93 2.51
N GLU A 186 -45.98 -4.03 2.57
CA GLU A 186 -46.90 -4.33 3.67
C GLU A 186 -46.16 -4.42 5.01
N ARG A 187 -45.03 -5.16 5.06
CA ARG A 187 -44.17 -5.24 6.24
C ARG A 187 -43.60 -3.89 6.70
N VAL A 188 -43.21 -3.03 5.76
CA VAL A 188 -42.66 -1.68 6.06
C VAL A 188 -43.75 -0.73 6.58
N LEU A 189 -45.02 -0.96 6.22
CA LEU A 189 -46.16 -0.24 6.79
C LEU A 189 -46.53 -0.75 8.19
N ASP A 190 -46.48 -2.07 8.42
CA ASP A 190 -46.67 -2.68 9.74
C ASP A 190 -45.58 -2.27 10.76
N GLU A 191 -44.33 -2.06 10.34
CA GLU A 191 -43.24 -1.61 11.23
C GLU A 191 -43.39 -0.14 11.69
N ALA A 192 -44.38 0.60 11.17
CA ALA A 192 -44.58 2.03 11.41
C ALA A 192 -45.86 2.40 12.19
N TYR A 193 -46.58 1.40 12.74
CA TYR A 193 -47.83 1.57 13.49
C TYR A 193 -47.79 0.96 14.90
#